data_AF-A0A536CEH6-F1
#
_entry.id   AF-A0A536CEH6-F1
#
_cell.length_a   1.000
_cell.length_b   1.000
_cell.length_c   1.000
_cell.angle_alpha   90.00
_cell.angle_beta   90.00
_cell.angle_gamma   90.00
#
_symmetry.space_group_name_H-M   'P 1'
#
loop_
_entity.id
_entity.type
_entity.pdbx_description
1 polymer ?
#
loop_
_entity_poly.entity_id
_entity_poly.type
_entity_poly.pdbx_seq_one_letter_code
_entity_poly.pdbx_strand_id
1 'polypeptide(L)'
;MHERMHTFPHMAGKTKVDLQIRGLPAGLQGRIRAKAARKGVSMSKYVIQILEDNIDEPNTINDWLDEVTSLPPVPRYKPGMGAAAVRRIRDAIDRA
;
A
#
# COMPACT_ATOMS: atom_id res chain seq x y z
N MET A 1 -46.09 -8.55 27.27
CA MET A 1 -44.86 -9.23 26.85
C MET A 1 -44.45 -8.66 25.50
N HIS A 2 -43.34 -7.92 25.44
CA HIS A 2 -42.76 -7.42 24.20
C HIS A 2 -41.27 -7.81 24.24
N GLU A 3 -40.90 -8.88 23.52
CA GLU A 3 -39.51 -9.24 23.32
C GLU A 3 -38.84 -8.19 22.43
N ARG A 4 -37.78 -7.56 22.94
CA ARG A 4 -36.87 -6.76 22.12
C ARG A 4 -35.95 -7.71 21.37
N MET A 5 -36.19 -7.91 20.08
CA MET A 5 -35.15 -8.40 19.16
C MET A 5 -34.05 -7.35 19.08
N HIS A 6 -32.97 -7.56 19.84
CA HIS A 6 -31.70 -6.90 19.57
C HIS A 6 -31.02 -7.61 18.40
N THR A 7 -31.30 -7.15 17.18
CA THR A 7 -30.42 -7.42 16.05
C THR A 7 -29.11 -6.68 16.27
N PHE A 8 -28.09 -7.41 16.71
CA PHE A 8 -26.72 -6.89 16.73
C PHE A 8 -26.24 -6.73 15.28
N PRO A 9 -25.71 -5.57 14.88
CA PRO A 9 -25.13 -5.41 13.55
C PRO A 9 -23.90 -6.32 13.44
N HIS A 10 -23.94 -7.23 12.47
CA HIS A 10 -22.78 -7.99 12.02
C HIS A 10 -21.75 -7.00 11.44
N MET A 11 -20.84 -6.51 12.29
CA MET A 11 -19.59 -5.96 11.79
C MET A 11 -18.85 -7.13 11.16
N ALA A 12 -18.76 -7.16 9.83
CA ALA A 12 -17.89 -8.08 9.10
C ALA A 12 -16.43 -7.78 9.51
N GLY A 13 -16.01 -8.37 10.63
CA GLY A 13 -14.62 -8.34 11.05
C GLY A 13 -13.80 -9.05 9.97
N LYS A 14 -12.93 -8.31 9.29
CA LYS A 14 -12.01 -8.88 8.29
C LYS A 14 -11.35 -10.11 8.91
N THR A 15 -11.50 -11.27 8.27
CA THR A 15 -10.86 -12.52 8.71
C THR A 15 -9.36 -12.28 8.82
N LYS A 16 -8.80 -12.50 10.01
CA LYS A 16 -7.36 -12.41 10.25
C LYS A 16 -6.74 -13.79 10.06
N VAL A 17 -5.57 -13.82 9.42
CA VAL A 17 -4.77 -15.03 9.23
C VAL A 17 -3.40 -14.78 9.85
N ASP A 18 -2.86 -15.78 10.55
CA ASP A 18 -1.53 -15.72 11.14
C ASP A 18 -0.46 -16.22 10.16
N LEU A 19 0.60 -15.43 9.98
CA LEU A 19 1.78 -15.79 9.21
C LEU A 19 2.98 -15.91 10.14
N GLN A 20 3.58 -17.09 10.21
CA GLN A 20 4.79 -17.32 11.01
C GLN A 20 6.04 -17.34 10.11
N ILE A 21 6.98 -16.44 10.34
CA ILE A 21 8.29 -16.43 9.67
C ILE A 21 9.31 -17.15 10.57
N ARG A 22 9.84 -18.28 10.11
CA ARG A 22 10.85 -19.09 10.82
C ARG A 22 12.25 -18.87 10.25
N GLY A 23 13.28 -19.13 11.05
CA GLY A 23 14.68 -19.01 10.61
C GLY A 23 15.17 -17.56 10.41
N LEU A 24 14.47 -16.57 10.99
CA LEU A 24 14.84 -15.17 10.84
C LEU A 24 16.19 -14.91 11.53
N PRO A 25 17.19 -14.32 10.84
CA PRO A 25 18.46 -13.97 11.46
C PRO A 25 18.23 -13.03 12.67
N ALA A 26 18.87 -13.33 13.80
CA ALA A 26 18.68 -12.56 15.04
C ALA A 26 18.99 -11.06 14.85
N GLY A 27 20.01 -10.73 14.06
CA GLY A 27 20.35 -9.35 13.71
C GLY A 27 19.24 -8.64 12.93
N LEU A 28 18.52 -9.36 12.04
CA LEU A 28 17.39 -8.80 11.31
C LEU A 28 16.20 -8.56 12.24
N GLN A 29 15.89 -9.52 13.12
CA GLN A 29 14.84 -9.33 14.14
C GLN A 29 15.11 -8.11 15.02
N GLY A 30 16.36 -7.94 15.47
CA GLY A 30 16.78 -6.80 16.28
C GLY A 30 16.57 -5.46 15.55
N ARG A 31 16.95 -5.39 14.27
CA ARG A 31 16.75 -4.19 13.43
C ARG A 31 15.27 -3.86 13.24
N ILE A 32 14.42 -4.87 12.98
CA ILE A 32 12.96 -4.69 12.85
C ILE A 32 12.38 -4.15 14.16
N ARG A 33 12.74 -4.75 15.30
CA ARG A 33 12.29 -4.29 16.63
C ARG A 33 12.70 -2.85 16.90
N ALA A 34 13.95 -2.49 16.61
CA ALA A 34 14.47 -1.13 16.81
C ALA A 34 13.72 -0.11 15.93
N LYS A 35 13.45 -0.43 14.67
CA LYS A 35 12.67 0.43 13.77
C LYS A 35 11.20 0.58 14.23
N ALA A 36 10.58 -0.51 14.67
CA ALA A 36 9.21 -0.47 15.21
C ALA A 36 9.12 0.44 16.45
N ALA A 37 10.07 0.31 17.39
CA ALA A 37 10.16 1.15 18.58
C ALA A 37 10.34 2.63 18.23
N ARG A 38 11.22 2.96 17.26
CA ARG A 38 11.40 4.34 16.77
C ARG A 38 10.13 4.95 16.17
N LYS A 39 9.28 4.12 15.56
CA LYS A 39 7.99 4.54 15.00
C LYS A 39 6.84 4.51 16.02
N GLY A 40 7.09 4.10 17.26
CA GLY A 40 6.05 4.00 18.30
C GLY A 40 4.98 2.93 18.01
N VAL A 41 5.30 1.89 17.23
CA VAL A 41 4.36 0.82 16.85
C VAL A 41 4.84 -0.54 17.34
N SER A 42 3.92 -1.50 17.44
CA SER A 42 4.29 -2.89 17.72
C SER A 42 5.13 -3.47 16.58
N MET A 43 5.96 -4.46 16.92
CA MET A 43 6.77 -5.16 15.91
C MET A 43 5.90 -5.83 14.85
N SER A 44 4.75 -6.43 15.24
CA SER A 44 3.81 -7.05 14.30
C SER A 44 3.19 -6.03 13.35
N LYS A 45 2.74 -4.88 13.85
CA LYS A 45 2.21 -3.79 13.03
C LYS A 45 3.26 -3.27 12.05
N TYR A 46 4.51 -3.15 12.50
CA TYR A 46 5.59 -2.71 11.64
C TYR A 46 5.93 -3.71 10.53
N VAL A 47 5.90 -5.01 10.83
CA VAL A 47 6.11 -6.06 9.81
C VAL A 47 4.95 -6.08 8.81
N ILE A 48 3.70 -5.98 9.27
CA ILE A 48 2.53 -5.88 8.38
C ILE A 48 2.66 -4.67 7.46
N GLN A 49 3.04 -3.51 7.99
CA GLN A 49 3.27 -2.32 7.18
C GLN A 49 4.35 -2.55 6.10
N ILE A 50 5.47 -3.19 6.45
CA ILE A 50 6.49 -3.53 5.44
C ILE A 50 5.90 -4.43 4.36
N LEU A 51 5.10 -5.44 4.73
CA LEU A 51 4.47 -6.33 3.76
C LEU A 51 3.48 -5.57 2.86
N GLU A 52 2.61 -4.73 3.43
CA GLU A 52 1.66 -3.88 2.69
C GLU A 52 2.39 -2.92 1.75
N ASP A 53 3.45 -2.26 2.23
CA ASP A 53 4.23 -1.31 1.42
C ASP A 53 4.96 -1.99 0.25
N ASN A 54 5.25 -3.30 0.33
CA ASN A 54 6.08 -4.01 -0.66
C ASN A 54 5.32 -5.02 -1.53
N ILE A 55 4.12 -5.44 -1.15
CA ILE A 55 3.40 -6.52 -1.87
C ILE A 55 2.89 -6.07 -3.25
N ASP A 56 2.58 -4.78 -3.37
CA ASP A 56 2.09 -4.17 -4.61
C ASP A 56 3.21 -3.42 -5.35
N GLU A 57 4.44 -3.40 -4.83
CA GLU A 57 5.56 -2.79 -5.55
C GLU A 57 6.08 -3.73 -6.65
N PRO A 58 6.20 -3.26 -7.90
CA PRO A 58 6.79 -4.04 -8.98
C PRO A 58 8.24 -4.42 -8.64
N ASN A 59 8.58 -5.71 -8.75
CA ASN A 59 9.92 -6.20 -8.40
C ASN A 59 11.04 -5.54 -9.24
N THR A 60 10.71 -5.11 -10.46
CA THR A 60 11.61 -4.39 -11.36
C THR A 60 10.88 -3.30 -12.15
N ILE A 61 11.64 -2.38 -12.73
CA ILE A 61 11.12 -1.40 -13.71
C ILE A 61 10.48 -2.12 -14.90
N ASN A 62 10.98 -3.28 -15.29
CA ASN A 62 10.40 -4.05 -16.40
C ASN A 62 9.04 -4.63 -16.00
N ASP A 63 8.90 -5.18 -14.79
CA ASP A 63 7.62 -5.67 -14.30
C ASP A 63 6.58 -4.53 -14.23
N TRP A 64 7.01 -3.35 -13.81
CA TRP A 64 6.17 -2.15 -13.84
C TRP A 64 5.80 -1.74 -15.27
N LEU A 65 6.75 -1.76 -16.21
CA LEU A 65 6.48 -1.44 -17.61
C LEU A 65 5.52 -2.45 -18.25
N ASP A 66 5.68 -3.73 -17.96
CA ASP A 66 4.79 -4.80 -18.43
C ASP A 66 3.38 -4.63 -17.85
N GLU A 67 3.27 -4.32 -16.55
CA GLU A 67 1.99 -4.01 -15.91
C GLU A 67 1.32 -2.81 -16.57
N VAL A 68 2.01 -1.67 -16.71
CA VAL A 68 1.48 -0.45 -17.30
C VAL A 68 1.08 -0.65 -18.76
N THR A 69 1.87 -1.40 -19.54
CA THR A 69 1.59 -1.66 -20.96
C THR A 69 0.46 -2.68 -21.16
N SER A 70 0.19 -3.53 -20.17
CA SER A 70 -0.95 -4.46 -20.17
C SER A 70 -2.30 -3.77 -19.93
N LEU A 71 -2.31 -2.56 -19.37
CA LEU A 71 -3.54 -1.81 -19.10
C LEU A 71 -4.21 -1.36 -20.41
N PRO A 72 -5.56 -1.36 -20.47
CA PRO A 72 -6.26 -0.85 -21.63
C PRO A 72 -5.91 0.63 -21.86
N PRO A 73 -5.75 1.06 -23.13
CA PRO A 73 -5.48 2.45 -23.43
C PRO A 73 -6.54 3.36 -22.80
N VAL A 74 -6.10 4.42 -22.12
CA VAL A 74 -7.03 5.40 -21.54
C VAL A 74 -7.82 6.04 -22.69
N PRO A 75 -9.16 5.94 -22.71
CA PRO A 75 -9.96 6.46 -23.81
C PRO A 75 -9.71 7.94 -24.03
N ARG A 76 -9.45 8.32 -25.29
CA ARG A 76 -9.13 9.70 -25.72
C ARG A 76 -7.79 10.24 -25.22
N TYR A 77 -6.98 9.47 -24.50
CA TYR A 77 -5.60 9.85 -24.22
C TYR A 77 -4.80 9.87 -25.52
N LYS A 78 -3.94 10.88 -25.66
CA LYS A 78 -2.99 10.99 -26.77
C LYS A 78 -1.58 11.13 -26.20
N PRO A 79 -0.56 10.52 -26.82
CA PRO A 79 0.83 10.72 -26.45
C PRO A 79 1.15 12.22 -26.30
N GLY A 80 1.82 12.58 -25.21
CA GLY A 80 2.19 13.97 -24.92
C GLY A 80 1.15 14.78 -24.13
N MET A 81 -0.10 14.31 -23.96
CA MET A 81 -1.07 15.01 -23.10
C MET A 81 -0.59 15.14 -21.65
N GLY A 82 -0.02 14.08 -21.09
CA GLY A 82 0.55 14.11 -19.73
C GLY A 82 1.69 15.11 -19.60
N ALA A 83 2.64 15.10 -20.54
CA ALA A 83 3.75 16.06 -20.57
C ALA A 83 3.25 17.51 -20.69
N ALA A 84 2.22 17.76 -21.51
CA ALA A 84 1.62 19.08 -21.63
C ALA A 84 0.93 19.54 -20.34
N ALA A 85 0.27 18.63 -19.60
CA ALA A 85 -0.33 18.93 -18.30
C ALA A 85 0.73 19.28 -17.25
N VAL A 86 1.80 18.49 -17.13
CA VAL A 86 2.91 18.74 -16.20
C VAL A 86 3.59 20.08 -16.50
N ARG A 87 3.86 20.37 -17.78
CA ARG A 87 4.43 21.67 -18.19
C ARG A 87 3.51 22.83 -17.80
N ARG A 88 2.21 22.73 -18.04
CA ARG A 88 1.26 23.78 -17.63
C ARG A 88 1.27 24.02 -16.12
N ILE A 89 1.28 22.95 -15.32
CA ILE A 89 1.30 23.06 -13.85
C ILE A 89 2.60 23.73 -13.39
N ARG A 90 3.75 23.27 -13.90
CA ARG A 90 5.05 23.88 -13.60
C ARG A 90 5.09 25.36 -13.99
N ASP A 91 4.69 25.69 -15.21
CA ASP A 91 4.70 27.06 -15.71
C ASP A 91 3.69 27.96 -14.96
N ALA A 92 2.69 27.40 -14.27
CA ALA A 92 1.77 28.13 -13.40
C ALA A 92 2.36 28.37 -12.00
N ILE A 93 3.12 27.41 -11.47
CA ILE A 93 3.89 27.57 -10.22
C ILE A 93 4.96 28.64 -10.41
N ASP A 94 5.69 28.63 -11.52
CA ASP A 94 6.76 29.59 -11.81
C ASP A 94 6.27 31.03 -12.03
N ARG A 95 4.96 31.24 -12.19
CA ARG A 95 4.34 32.56 -12.38
C ARG A 95 3.65 33.11 -11.12
N ALA A 96 3.57 32.32 -10.05
CA ALA A 96 2.97 32.71 -8.77
C ALA A 96 4.03 33.29 -7.82
#